data_AF-A0A524LWX8-F1
#
_entry.id   AF-A0A524LWX8-F1
#
_cell.length_a   1.000
_cell.length_b   1.000
_cell.length_c   1.000
_cell.angle_alpha   90.00
_cell.angle_beta   90.00
_cell.angle_gamma   90.00
#
_symmetry.space_group_name_H-M   'P 1'
#
loop_
_entity.id
_entity.type
_entity.pdbx_description
1 polymer ?
#
loop_
_entity_poly.entity_id
_entity_poly.type
_entity_poly.pdbx_seq_one_letter_code
_entity_poly.pdbx_strand_id
1 'polypeptide(L)'
;VWIGQSAAMSASQPAMRAIQADVVPWNLRGKLFGTIQAFFNAGATIGPIVGGALFAYFSLILIPLGPFILEGLVVPFWLASGLGLIGAFLLWKYVEETRPIQITIVESDETIVDAT
;
A
#
# COMPACT_ATOMS: atom_id res chain seq x y z
N VAL A 1 9.11 -10.43 10.74
CA VAL A 1 7.87 -10.18 9.96
C VAL A 1 7.28 -8.80 10.27
N TRP A 2 6.94 -8.50 11.53
CA TRP A 2 6.31 -7.23 11.92
C TRP A 2 7.13 -5.97 11.58
N ILE A 3 8.46 -6.00 11.71
CA ILE A 3 9.33 -4.85 11.42
C ILE A 3 9.30 -4.47 9.93
N GLY A 4 9.39 -5.47 9.04
CA GLY A 4 9.40 -5.24 7.59
C GLY A 4 8.06 -4.69 7.09
N GLN A 5 6.95 -5.24 7.59
CA GLN A 5 5.62 -4.74 7.26
C GLN A 5 5.42 -3.30 7.76
N SER A 6 5.81 -3.00 9.00
CA SER A 6 5.69 -1.65 9.56
C SER A 6 6.56 -0.65 8.81
N ALA A 7 7.81 -1.00 8.50
CA ALA A 7 8.71 -0.16 7.71
C ALA A 7 8.12 0.13 6.33
N ALA A 8 7.60 -0.88 5.64
CA ALA A 8 6.94 -0.72 4.35
C ALA A 8 5.73 0.22 4.44
N MET A 9 4.89 0.08 5.48
CA MET A 9 3.74 0.95 5.71
C MET A 9 4.17 2.40 5.99
N SER A 10 5.15 2.63 6.85
CA SER A 10 5.65 3.97 7.15
C SER A 10 6.28 4.67 5.94
N ALA A 11 6.98 3.94 5.08
CA ALA A 11 7.58 4.48 3.87
C ALA A 11 6.54 4.77 2.77
N SER A 12 5.52 3.92 2.62
CA SER A 12 4.54 4.02 1.54
C SER A 12 3.41 5.02 1.82
N GLN A 13 3.03 5.23 3.08
CA GLN A 13 1.92 6.12 3.42
C GLN A 13 2.09 7.58 2.94
N PRO A 14 3.26 8.23 3.09
CA PRO A 14 3.48 9.58 2.59
C PRO A 14 3.37 9.65 1.07
N ALA A 15 4.01 8.71 0.36
CA ALA A 15 3.97 8.62 -1.09
C ALA A 15 2.55 8.43 -1.62
N MET A 16 1.77 7.55 -0.98
CA MET A 16 0.38 7.28 -1.33
C MET A 16 -0.50 8.54 -1.18
N ARG A 17 -0.32 9.32 -0.10
CA ARG A 17 -1.08 10.56 0.10
C ARG A 17 -0.66 11.66 -0.88
N ALA A 18 0.62 11.72 -1.24
CA ALA A 18 1.12 12.68 -2.23
C ALA A 18 0.50 12.43 -3.60
N ILE A 19 0.52 11.18 -4.08
CA ILE A 19 -0.11 10.79 -5.36
C ILE A 19 -1.60 11.15 -5.36
N GLN A 20 -2.33 10.85 -4.28
CA GLN A 20 -3.75 11.18 -4.17
C GLN A 20 -4.01 12.69 -4.21
N ALA A 21 -3.14 13.49 -3.60
CA ALA A 21 -3.27 14.95 -3.60
C ALA A 21 -2.92 15.58 -4.96
N ASP A 22 -1.97 15.00 -5.69
CA ASP A 22 -1.54 15.49 -6.99
C ASP A 22 -2.58 15.20 -8.09
N VAL A 23 -3.26 14.06 -8.05
CA VAL A 23 -4.26 13.67 -9.06
C VAL A 23 -5.61 14.40 -8.89
N VAL A 24 -5.95 14.88 -7.68
CA VAL A 24 -7.28 15.42 -7.37
C VAL A 24 -7.27 16.94 -7.15
N PRO A 25 -8.20 17.69 -7.79
CA PRO A 25 -8.30 19.14 -7.61
C PRO A 25 -8.63 19.50 -6.17
N TRP A 26 -8.12 20.66 -5.73
CA TRP A 26 -8.08 21.07 -4.32
C TRP A 26 -9.45 21.03 -3.62
N ASN A 27 -10.54 21.36 -4.33
CA ASN A 27 -11.90 21.41 -3.84
C ASN A 27 -12.53 20.03 -3.57
N LEU A 28 -11.96 18.95 -4.14
CA LEU A 28 -12.47 17.58 -4.01
C LEU A 28 -11.61 16.67 -3.13
N ARG A 29 -10.41 17.12 -2.71
CA ARG A 29 -9.47 16.32 -1.92
C ARG A 29 -10.09 15.77 -0.65
N GLY A 30 -10.82 16.60 0.11
CA GLY A 30 -11.47 16.16 1.35
C GLY A 30 -12.49 15.04 1.14
N LYS A 31 -13.25 15.08 0.04
CA LYS A 31 -14.20 14.03 -0.33
C LYS A 31 -13.46 12.73 -0.70
N LEU A 32 -12.38 12.82 -1.48
CA LEU A 32 -11.57 11.66 -1.85
C LEU A 32 -10.94 10.99 -0.61
N PHE A 33 -10.21 11.76 0.21
CA PHE A 33 -9.56 11.23 1.41
C PHE A 33 -10.57 10.63 2.38
N GLY A 34 -11.72 11.28 2.57
CA GLY A 34 -12.82 10.77 3.39
C GLY A 34 -13.39 9.46 2.86
N THR A 35 -13.64 9.35 1.55
CA THR A 35 -14.13 8.12 0.92
C THR A 35 -13.12 6.98 1.05
N ILE A 36 -11.84 7.22 0.75
CA ILE A 36 -10.78 6.20 0.89
C ILE A 36 -10.68 5.74 2.34
N GLN A 37 -10.70 6.66 3.31
CA GLN A 37 -10.65 6.31 4.73
C GLN A 37 -11.90 5.52 5.18
N ALA A 38 -13.08 5.84 4.64
CA ALA A 38 -14.31 5.10 4.93
C ALA A 38 -14.22 3.64 4.45
N PHE A 39 -13.72 3.41 3.23
CA PHE A 39 -13.48 2.05 2.73
C PHE A 39 -12.41 1.32 3.54
N PHE A 40 -11.34 2.00 3.94
CA PHE A 40 -10.32 1.43 4.80
C PHE A 40 -10.89 0.98 6.15
N ASN A 41 -11.70 1.83 6.79
CA ASN A 41 -12.35 1.51 8.05
C ASN A 41 -13.37 0.38 7.90
N ALA A 42 -14.15 0.37 6.81
CA ALA A 42 -15.06 -0.73 6.51
C ALA A 42 -14.31 -2.06 6.35
N GLY A 43 -13.19 -2.05 5.64
CA GLY A 43 -12.29 -3.20 5.51
C GLY A 43 -11.69 -3.63 6.85
N ALA A 44 -11.28 -2.69 7.70
CA ALA A 44 -10.76 -2.99 9.03
C ALA A 44 -11.81 -3.60 9.98
N THR A 45 -13.09 -3.25 9.79
CA THR A 45 -14.21 -3.82 10.56
C THR A 45 -14.62 -5.19 10.05
N ILE A 46 -14.76 -5.36 8.72
CA ILE A 46 -15.22 -6.61 8.09
C ILE A 46 -14.09 -7.64 8.01
N GLY A 47 -12.85 -7.19 7.85
CA GLY A 47 -11.66 -8.00 7.65
C GLY A 47 -11.46 -9.08 8.72
N PRO A 48 -11.51 -8.77 10.03
CA PRO A 48 -11.38 -9.77 11.09
C PRO A 48 -12.48 -10.83 11.05
N ILE A 49 -13.71 -10.47 10.67
CA ILE A 49 -14.83 -11.41 10.57
C ILE A 49 -14.58 -12.39 9.43
N VAL A 50 -14.26 -11.88 8.24
CA VAL A 50 -13.96 -12.70 7.05
C VAL A 50 -12.70 -13.52 7.26
N GLY A 51 -11.65 -12.93 7.83
CA GLY A 51 -10.38 -13.59 8.12
C GLY A 51 -10.53 -14.70 9.15
N GLY A 52 -11.31 -14.47 10.22
CA GLY A 52 -11.62 -15.49 11.22
C GLY A 52 -12.42 -16.66 10.63
N ALA A 53 -13.40 -16.38 9.76
CA ALA A 53 -14.17 -17.41 9.08
C ALA A 53 -13.29 -18.24 8.12
N LEU A 54 -12.44 -17.59 7.33
CA LEU A 54 -11.46 -18.25 6.47
C LEU A 54 -10.47 -19.11 7.27
N PHE A 55 -9.96 -18.59 8.38
CA PHE A 55 -9.10 -19.35 9.29
C PHE A 55 -9.81 -20.60 9.82
N ALA A 56 -11.04 -20.45 10.32
CA ALA A 56 -11.81 -21.57 10.87
C ALA A 56 -12.02 -22.68 9.83
N TYR A 57 -12.30 -22.31 8.58
CA TYR A 57 -12.51 -23.27 7.50
C TYR A 57 -11.23 -23.99 7.06
N PHE A 58 -10.13 -23.26 6.91
CA PHE A 58 -8.89 -23.81 6.35
C PHE A 58 -7.88 -24.35 7.37
N SER A 59 -8.06 -24.08 8.67
CA SER A 59 -7.09 -24.45 9.72
C SER A 59 -6.78 -25.94 9.83
N LEU A 60 -7.73 -26.82 9.49
CA LEU A 60 -7.57 -28.28 9.58
C LEU A 60 -7.33 -28.95 8.22
N ILE A 61 -7.24 -28.17 7.15
CA ILE A 61 -7.05 -28.69 5.80
C ILE A 61 -5.54 -28.84 5.54
N LEU A 62 -5.12 -30.01 5.06
CA LEU A 62 -3.77 -30.25 4.57
C LEU A 62 -3.85 -30.45 3.06
N ILE A 63 -3.07 -29.66 2.33
CA ILE A 63 -3.05 -29.67 0.87
C ILE A 63 -1.75 -30.35 0.42
N PRO A 64 -1.80 -31.62 -0.03
CA PRO A 64 -0.63 -32.29 -0.58
C PRO A 64 -0.31 -31.70 -1.96
N LEU A 65 0.90 -31.14 -2.10
CA LEU A 65 1.43 -30.60 -3.34
C LEU A 65 2.71 -31.35 -3.71
N GLY A 66 2.54 -32.54 -4.31
CA GLY A 66 3.65 -33.43 -4.63
C GLY A 66 4.40 -33.89 -3.37
N PRO A 67 5.71 -33.62 -3.22
CA PRO A 67 6.47 -33.99 -2.02
C PRO A 67 6.24 -33.05 -0.83
N PHE A 68 5.55 -31.93 -1.02
CA PHE A 68 5.30 -30.93 0.03
C PHE A 68 3.88 -31.05 0.57
N ILE A 69 3.72 -30.89 1.88
CA ILE A 69 2.41 -30.77 2.53
C ILE A 69 2.27 -29.32 2.98
N LEU A 70 1.33 -28.61 2.38
CA LEU A 70 1.02 -27.23 2.76
C LEU A 70 -0.14 -27.21 3.75
N GLU A 71 0.00 -26.38 4.77
CA GLU A 71 -1.11 -26.06 5.66
C GLU A 71 -2.17 -25.23 4.91
N GLY A 72 -3.44 -25.56 5.09
CA GLY A 72 -4.56 -24.81 4.52
C GLY A 72 -4.57 -23.34 4.94
N LEU A 73 -3.89 -23.02 6.05
CA LEU A 73 -3.65 -21.65 6.53
C LEU A 73 -3.03 -20.74 5.46
N VAL A 74 -2.27 -21.29 4.52
CA VAL A 74 -1.63 -20.53 3.44
C VAL A 74 -2.66 -19.92 2.48
N VAL A 75 -3.84 -20.54 2.32
CA VAL A 75 -4.87 -20.11 1.37
C VAL A 75 -5.40 -18.69 1.66
N PRO A 76 -5.79 -18.33 2.90
CA PRO A 76 -6.13 -16.95 3.24
C PRO A 76 -5.02 -15.93 2.93
N PHE A 77 -3.75 -16.29 3.13
CA PHE A 77 -2.63 -15.39 2.82
C PHE A 77 -2.44 -15.19 1.31
N TRP A 78 -2.60 -16.24 0.50
CA TRP A 78 -2.59 -16.13 -0.95
C TRP A 78 -3.76 -15.29 -1.47
N LEU A 79 -4.94 -15.43 -0.88
CA LEU A 79 -6.09 -14.60 -1.21
C LEU A 79 -5.81 -13.11 -0.90
N ALA A 80 -5.23 -12.82 0.27
CA ALA A 80 -4.82 -11.47 0.63
C ALA A 80 -3.73 -10.92 -0.31
N SER A 81 -2.75 -11.75 -0.67
CA SER A 81 -1.69 -11.39 -1.63
C SER A 81 -2.27 -11.10 -3.01
N GLY A 82 -3.22 -11.91 -3.49
CA GLY A 82 -3.91 -11.68 -4.76
C GLY A 82 -4.65 -10.35 -4.79
N LEU A 83 -5.39 -10.01 -3.74
CA LEU A 83 -6.04 -8.69 -3.62
C LEU A 83 -5.04 -7.54 -3.63
N GLY A 84 -3.91 -7.69 -2.93
CA GLY A 84 -2.84 -6.70 -2.93
C GLY A 84 -2.20 -6.50 -4.31
N LEU A 85 -1.94 -7.59 -5.03
CA LEU A 85 -1.39 -7.55 -6.39
C LEU A 85 -2.37 -6.93 -7.38
N ILE A 86 -3.67 -7.22 -7.26
CA ILE A 86 -4.71 -6.56 -8.06
C ILE A 86 -4.69 -5.05 -7.78
N GLY A 87 -4.62 -4.63 -6.51
CA GLY A 87 -4.51 -3.22 -6.16
C GLY A 87 -3.28 -2.54 -6.75
N ALA A 88 -2.12 -3.18 -6.66
CA ALA A 88 -0.88 -2.69 -7.26
C ALA A 88 -0.97 -2.59 -8.79
N PHE A 89 -1.57 -3.59 -9.44
CA PHE A 89 -1.80 -3.58 -10.88
C PHE A 89 -2.76 -2.46 -11.31
N LEU A 90 -3.84 -2.23 -10.56
CA LEU A 90 -4.77 -1.13 -10.83
C LEU A 90 -4.08 0.23 -10.69
N LEU A 91 -3.25 0.41 -9.65
CA LEU A 91 -2.47 1.63 -9.48
C LEU A 91 -1.54 1.84 -10.68
N TRP A 92 -0.76 0.82 -11.04
CA TRP A 92 0.16 0.90 -12.18
C TRP A 92 -0.55 1.18 -13.51
N LYS A 93 -1.74 0.61 -13.72
CA LYS A 93 -2.49 0.74 -14.97
C LYS A 93 -3.24 2.08 -15.09
N TYR A 94 -3.78 2.60 -13.99
CA TYR A 94 -4.73 3.74 -14.03
C TYR A 94 -4.18 5.04 -13.46
N VAL A 95 -3.12 4.99 -12.66
CA VAL A 95 -2.52 6.20 -12.09
C VAL A 95 -1.38 6.65 -12.99
N GLU A 96 -1.58 7.77 -13.67
CA GLU A 96 -0.54 8.44 -14.45
C GLU A 96 0.40 9.23 -13.53
N GLU A 97 1.70 9.15 -13.79
CA GLU A 97 2.72 9.85 -13.03
C GLU A 97 2.59 11.38 -13.21
N THR A 98 2.24 12.08 -12.14
CA THR A 98 1.88 13.52 -12.23
C THR A 98 3.10 14.45 -12.30
N ARG A 99 4.31 13.98 -11.97
CA ARG A 99 5.55 14.80 -12.03
C ARG A 99 6.74 14.02 -12.61
N PRO A 100 7.17 14.28 -13.86
CA PRO A 100 8.49 13.85 -14.31
C PRO A 100 9.56 14.59 -13.49
N ILE A 101 10.62 13.89 -13.10
CA ILE A 101 11.75 14.42 -12.31
C ILE A 101 12.22 15.76 -12.88
N GLN A 102 12.02 16.86 -12.14
CA GLN A 102 12.64 18.15 -12.46
C GLN A 102 14.01 18.19 -11.79
N ILE A 103 15.07 18.01 -12.60
CA ILE A 103 16.46 18.19 -12.16
C ILE A 103 16.71 19.70 -12.07
N THR A 104 16.55 20.28 -10.89
CA THR A 104 16.99 21.66 -10.64
C THR A 104 18.49 21.62 -10.38
N ILE A 105 19.29 22.08 -11.35
CA ILE A 105 20.72 22.29 -11.16
C ILE A 105 20.86 23.48 -10.21
N VAL A 106 21.34 23.22 -8.98
CA VAL A 106 21.70 24.29 -8.05
C VAL A 106 23.03 24.86 -8.52
N GLU A 107 22.98 25.99 -9.22
CA GLU A 107 24.18 26.78 -9.52
C GLU A 107 24.61 27.45 -8.21
N SER A 108 25.72 26.98 -7.64
CA SER A 108 26.28 27.49 -6.39
C SER A 108 26.96 28.84 -6.63
N ASP A 109 26.18 29.93 -6.59
CA ASP A 109 26.70 31.30 -6.68
C ASP A 109 26.56 32.05 -5.35
N GLU A 110 27.07 31.46 -4.27
CA GLU A 110 27.40 32.24 -3.06
C GLU A 110 28.87 32.02 -2.71
N THR A 111 29.68 33.03 -3.01
CA THR A 111 31.03 33.19 -2.48
C THR A 111 30.96 33.22 -0.96
N ILE A 112 31.54 32.20 -0.31
CA ILE A 112 31.81 32.20 1.12
C ILE A 112 32.82 33.33 1.39
N VAL A 113 32.32 34.51 1.80
CA VAL A 113 33.17 35.52 2.43
C VAL A 113 33.28 35.12 3.90
N ASP A 114 34.35 34.40 4.19
CA ASP A 114 34.74 34.04 5.55
C ASP A 114 35.00 35.31 6.35
N ALA A 115 34.21 35.53 7.41
CA ALA A 115 34.39 36.63 8.33
C ALA A 115 35.35 36.17 9.44
N THR A 116 36.65 36.28 9.17
CA THR A 116 37.70 36.29 10.21
C THR A 116 38.67 37.43 9.95
#